data_AF-A0A9D9WZ05-F1
#
_entry.id   AF-A0A9D9WZ05-F1
#
_cell.length_a   1.000
_cell.length_b   1.000
_cell.length_c   1.000
_cell.angle_alpha   90.00
_cell.angle_beta   90.00
_cell.angle_gamma   90.00
#
_symmetry.space_group_name_H-M   'P 1'
#
loop_
_entity.id
_entity.type
_entity.pdbx_description
1 polymer ?
#
loop_
_entity_poly.entity_id
_entity_poly.type
_entity_poly.pdbx_seq_one_letter_code
_entity_poly.pdbx_strand_id
1 'polypeptide(L)' 'MAIKVGINGFGRIGRAVVRTWLGDADIDLVAVNDLTDTKTLAHLLKYDSVMGNLDHNITAGDGTITVENDT' A
#
# COMPACT_ATOMS: atom_id res chain seq x y z
N MET A 1 4.08 -18.67 -9.04
CA MET A 1 4.06 -17.44 -9.84
C MET A 1 2.99 -16.59 -9.19
N ALA A 2 3.36 -15.47 -8.59
CA ALA A 2 2.42 -14.65 -7.84
C ALA A 2 1.37 -14.02 -8.77
N ILE A 3 0.16 -13.82 -8.27
CA ILE A 3 -0.94 -13.17 -8.98
C ILE A 3 -0.69 -11.67 -8.94
N LYS A 4 -0.62 -11.05 -10.11
CA LYS A 4 -0.46 -9.60 -10.24
C LYS A 4 -1.78 -8.90 -9.98
N VAL A 5 -1.79 -7.98 -9.02
CA VAL A 5 -2.99 -7.27 -8.60
C VAL A 5 -2.76 -5.76 -8.69
N GLY A 6 -3.76 -5.05 -9.22
CA GLY A 6 -3.85 -3.60 -9.11
C GLY A 6 -5.07 -3.21 -8.28
N ILE A 7 -4.96 -2.15 -7.48
CA ILE A 7 -6.07 -1.62 -6.68
C ILE A 7 -6.49 -0.26 -7.23
N ASN A 8 -7.76 -0.15 -7.63
CA ASN A 8 -8.37 1.13 -8.03
C ASN A 8 -9.25 1.67 -6.90
N GLY A 9 -8.79 2.73 -6.24
CA GLY A 9 -9.34 3.27 -5.00
C GLY A 9 -8.55 2.80 -3.78
N PHE A 10 -7.55 3.59 -3.38
CA PHE A 10 -6.72 3.37 -2.19
C PHE A 10 -7.31 3.99 -0.92
N GLY A 11 -8.63 3.84 -0.79
CA GLY A 11 -9.41 4.21 0.38
C GLY A 11 -9.29 3.20 1.53
N ARG A 12 -10.29 3.17 2.42
CA ARG A 12 -10.27 2.31 3.62
C ARG A 12 -10.03 0.83 3.31
N ILE A 13 -10.78 0.27 2.35
CA ILE A 13 -10.66 -1.15 1.99
C ILE A 13 -9.37 -1.42 1.22
N GLY A 14 -9.01 -0.57 0.24
CA GLY A 14 -7.77 -0.73 -0.52
C GLY A 14 -6.54 -0.79 0.38
N ARG A 15 -6.44 0.10 1.37
CA ARG A 15 -5.33 0.08 2.35
C ARG A 15 -5.38 -1.13 3.28
N ALA A 16 -6.56 -1.54 3.74
CA ALA A 16 -6.70 -2.74 4.59
C ALA A 16 -6.26 -4.00 3.85
N VAL A 17 -6.61 -4.11 2.56
CA VAL A 17 -6.20 -5.22 1.68
C VAL A 17 -4.69 -5.24 1.53
N VAL A 18 -4.05 -4.11 1.21
CA VAL A 18 -2.58 -4.05 1.12
C VAL A 18 -1.92 -4.46 2.43
N ARG A 19 -2.37 -3.93 3.57
CA ARG A 19 -1.87 -4.32 4.90
C ARG A 19 -1.98 -5.82 5.17
N THR A 20 -3.00 -6.49 4.63
CA THR A 20 -3.21 -7.94 4.80
C THR A 20 -2.30 -8.77 3.88
N TRP A 21 -1.99 -8.27 2.69
CA TRP A 21 -1.15 -8.95 1.71
C TRP A 21 0.35 -8.69 1.85
N LEU A 22 0.78 -7.83 2.80
CA LEU A 22 2.21 -7.62 3.04
C LEU A 22 2.88 -8.95 3.42
N GLY A 23 3.83 -9.38 2.60
CA GLY A 23 4.56 -10.63 2.77
C GLY A 23 3.86 -11.88 2.22
N ASP A 24 2.71 -11.75 1.57
CA ASP A 24 2.04 -12.86 0.89
C ASP A 24 2.77 -13.19 -0.43
N ALA A 25 3.41 -14.36 -0.50
CA ALA A 25 4.19 -14.78 -1.66
C ALA A 25 3.35 -15.12 -2.90
N ASP A 26 2.03 -15.26 -2.74
CA ASP A 26 1.11 -15.55 -3.84
C ASP A 26 0.54 -14.28 -4.48
N ILE A 27 0.78 -13.09 -3.90
CA ILE A 27 0.27 -11.80 -4.38
C ILE A 27 1.42 -10.85 -4.73
N ASP A 28 1.36 -10.28 -5.92
CA ASP A 28 2.26 -9.23 -6.41
C ASP A 28 1.44 -7.96 -6.66
N LEU A 29 1.48 -7.01 -5.73
CA LEU A 29 0.75 -5.74 -5.85
C LEU A 29 1.55 -4.78 -6.74
N VAL A 30 1.16 -4.70 -8.01
CA VAL A 30 1.94 -3.97 -9.03
C VAL A 30 1.55 -2.50 -9.19
N ALA A 31 0.36 -2.10 -8.72
CA ALA A 31 -0.11 -0.73 -8.87
C ALA A 31 -1.26 -0.39 -7.91
N VAL A 32 -1.32 0.89 -7.53
CA VAL A 32 -2.49 1.52 -6.92
C VAL A 32 -2.87 2.78 -7.69
N ASN A 33 -4.17 3.05 -7.81
CA ASN A 33 -4.70 4.27 -8.41
C ASN A 33 -5.67 4.96 -7.43
N ASP A 34 -5.57 6.27 -7.29
CA ASP A 34 -6.48 7.10 -6.49
C ASP A 34 -6.51 8.54 -7.01
N LEU A 35 -7.24 9.43 -6.34
CA LEU A 35 -7.44 10.84 -6.70
C LEU A 35 -6.49 11.80 -5.95
N THR A 36 -5.52 11.28 -5.20
CA THR A 36 -4.58 12.07 -4.41
C THR A 36 -3.14 11.64 -4.65
N ASP A 37 -2.19 12.41 -4.14
CA ASP A 37 -0.77 12.23 -4.38
C ASP A 37 -0.18 11.06 -3.57
N THR A 38 0.93 10.53 -4.09
CA THR A 38 1.63 9.38 -3.52
C THR A 38 2.09 9.59 -2.08
N LYS A 39 2.48 10.82 -1.69
CA LYS A 39 2.91 11.11 -0.32
C LYS A 39 1.73 11.01 0.64
N THR A 40 0.58 11.54 0.24
CA THR A 40 -0.67 11.40 0.99
C THR A 40 -1.07 9.94 1.13
N LEU A 41 -1.04 9.16 0.04
CA LEU A 41 -1.37 7.73 0.08
C LEU A 41 -0.42 6.92 0.97
N ALA A 42 0.89 7.17 0.90
CA ALA A 42 1.88 6.53 1.78
C ALA A 42 1.64 6.88 3.26
N HIS A 43 1.32 8.14 3.56
CA HIS A 43 0.97 8.57 4.91
C HIS A 43 -0.26 7.83 5.43
N LEU A 44 -1.32 7.75 4.63
CA LEU A 44 -2.56 7.04 4.97
C LEU A 44 -2.37 5.53 5.08
N LEU A 45 -1.41 4.95 4.36
CA LEU A 45 -1.03 3.55 4.52
C LEU A 45 -0.29 3.32 5.84
N LYS A 46 0.61 4.21 6.25
CA LYS A 46 1.36 4.10 7.52
C LYS A 46 0.48 4.33 8.74
N TYR A 47 -0.39 5.33 8.72
CA TYR A 47 -1.19 5.77 9.87
C TYR A 47 -2.67 5.50 9.64
N ASP A 48 -3.26 4.60 10.43
CA ASP A 48 -4.69 4.31 10.41
C ASP A 48 -5.27 4.46 11.82
N SER A 49 -6.35 5.23 11.97
CA SER A 49 -6.95 5.52 13.27
C SER A 49 -7.63 4.32 13.93
N VAL A 50 -8.01 3.30 13.16
CA VAL A 50 -8.74 2.12 13.66
C VAL A 50 -7.82 0.93 13.84
N MET A 51 -6.97 0.66 12.83
CA MET A 51 -6.02 -0.47 12.85
C MET A 51 -4.68 -0.11 13.48
N GLY A 52 -4.46 1.17 13.82
CA GLY A 52 -3.19 1.67 14.32
C GLY A 52 -2.14 1.85 13.23
N ASN A 53 -0.93 2.15 13.69
CA ASN A 53 0.21 2.38 12.80
C ASN A 53 0.72 1.06 12.24
N LEU A 54 0.94 1.03 10.93
CA LEU A 54 1.55 -0.11 10.27
C LEU A 54 3.03 -0.22 10.68
N ASP A 55 3.44 -1.37 11.19
CA ASP A 55 4.82 -1.60 11.65
C ASP A 55 5.76 -1.97 10.50
N HIS A 56 5.75 -1.14 9.46
CA HIS A 56 6.66 -1.21 8.32
C HIS A 56 7.22 0.17 8.02
N ASN A 57 8.44 0.24 7.51
CA ASN A 57 9.01 1.44 6.94
C ASN A 57 8.29 1.76 5.62
N ILE A 58 7.58 2.88 5.59
CA ILE A 58 6.84 3.34 4.41
C ILE A 58 7.49 4.62 3.92
N THR A 59 7.94 4.63 2.67
CA THR A 59 8.50 5.81 2.02
C THR A 59 7.76 6.12 0.73
N ALA A 60 7.70 7.40 0.38
CA ALA A 60 7.08 7.87 -0.86
C ALA A 60 8.15 8.39 -1.81
N GLY A 61 8.16 7.88 -3.03
CA GLY A 61 8.93 8.37 -4.16
C GLY A 61 8.08 9.19 -5.14
N ASP A 62 8.63 9.46 -6.32
CA ASP A 62 7.88 10.06 -7.42
C ASP A 62 7.01 8.97 -8.09
N GLY A 63 5.72 8.97 -7.77
CA GLY A 63 4.77 7.98 -8.28
C GLY A 63 4.84 6.60 -7.63
N THR A 64 5.70 6.38 -6.63
CA THR A 64 5.89 5.07 -5.97
C THR A 64 5.73 5.11 -4.45
N ILE A 65 5.26 4.00 -3.86
CA ILE A 65 5.20 3.81 -2.41
C ILE A 65 6.03 2.58 -2.09
N THR A 66 7.14 2.75 -1.37
CA THR A 66 7.98 1.62 -0.95
C THR A 66 7.62 1.18 0.46
N VAL A 67 7.32 -0.10 0.62
CA VAL A 67 7.12 -0.80 1.89
C VAL A 67 8.34 -1.68 2.14
N GLU A 68 9.18 -1.31 3.11
CA GLU A 68 10.49 -1.94 3.33
C GLU A 68 11.38 -1.91 2.08
N ASN A 69 11.40 -3.02 1.32
CA ASN A 69 12.21 -3.20 0.12
C ASN A 69 11.34 -3.45 -1.13
N ASP A 70 10.01 -3.39 -1.00
CA ASP A 70 9.06 -3.62 -2.06
C ASP A 70 8.44 -2.29 -2.52
N THR A 71 8.45 -2.01 -3.84
CA THR A 71 8.15 -0.68 -4.41
C THR A 71 7.01 -0.72 -5.40
#